data_AF-A0A1Q7Y8C0-F1
#
_entry.id   AF-A0A1Q7Y8C0-F1
#
_cell.length_a   1.000
_cell.length_b   1.000
_cell.length_c   1.000
_cell.angle_alpha   90.00
_cell.angle_beta   90.00
_cell.angle_gamma   90.00
#
_symmetry.space_group_name_H-M   'P 1'
#
loop_
_entity.id
_entity.type
_entity.pdbx_description
1 polymer ?
#
loop_
_entity_poly.entity_id
_entity_poly.type
_entity_poly.pdbx_seq_one_letter_code
_entity_poly.pdbx_strand_id
1 'polypeptide(L)'
;MYLARESRTYRVQQVPAYLRVDQVANFLATASRSVGSAENIKVHSLATSLGFTSFIRRATKTATITFKHTPPIFDNDEEQWSVPSDHDRWNRNLIFDIHFRGFTALNDVPAGEQQLE
;
A
#
# COMPACT_ATOMS: atom_id res chain seq x y z
N MET A 1 21.35 5.06 -21.54
CA MET A 1 19.89 4.89 -21.35
C MET A 1 19.71 3.93 -20.19
N TYR A 2 19.26 4.40 -19.03
CA TYR A 2 18.84 3.49 -17.97
C TYR A 2 17.48 2.92 -18.38
N LEU A 3 17.44 1.62 -18.68
CA LEU A 3 16.18 0.91 -18.81
C LEU A 3 15.59 0.87 -17.41
N ALA A 4 14.51 1.62 -17.16
CA ALA A 4 13.79 1.54 -15.90
C ALA A 4 13.41 0.08 -15.64
N ARG A 5 13.59 -0.39 -14.39
CA ARG A 5 13.19 -1.74 -14.00
C ARG A 5 11.75 -2.04 -14.39
N GLU A 6 11.49 -3.28 -14.82
CA GLU A 6 10.14 -3.77 -15.11
C GLU A 6 9.16 -3.44 -13.98
N SER A 7 7.90 -3.16 -14.33
CA SER A 7 6.85 -2.84 -13.36
C SER A 7 6.69 -3.97 -12.34
N ARG A 8 7.02 -3.70 -11.07
CA ARG A 8 6.84 -4.63 -9.94
C ARG A 8 5.51 -4.37 -9.23
N THR A 9 5.00 -5.41 -8.58
CA THR A 9 3.89 -5.30 -7.63
C THR A 9 4.43 -5.06 -6.23
N TYR A 10 3.89 -4.06 -5.55
CA TYR A 10 4.25 -3.67 -4.21
C TYR A 10 3.08 -3.87 -3.26
N ARG A 11 3.38 -4.30 -2.04
CA ARG A 11 2.50 -4.13 -0.89
C ARG A 11 2.84 -2.83 -0.20
N VAL A 12 1.81 -2.07 0.17
CA VAL A 12 1.94 -0.85 0.94
C VAL A 12 1.24 -1.04 2.27
N GLN A 13 2.00 -1.09 3.34
CA GLN A 13 1.48 -1.24 4.70
C GLN A 13 1.32 0.12 5.37
N GLN A 14 0.59 0.11 6.49
CA GLN A 14 0.28 1.32 7.25
C GLN A 14 -0.51 2.36 6.44
N VAL A 15 -1.39 1.89 5.55
CA VAL A 15 -2.37 2.76 4.89
C VAL A 15 -3.49 3.07 5.91
N PRO A 16 -3.97 4.32 6.00
CA PRO A 16 -5.07 4.66 6.90
C PRO A 16 -6.31 3.80 6.67
N ALA A 17 -6.91 3.24 7.74
CA ALA A 17 -8.03 2.31 7.61
C ALA A 17 -9.32 2.94 7.05
N TYR A 18 -9.51 4.25 7.19
CA TYR A 18 -10.68 4.95 6.65
C TYR A 18 -10.65 5.10 5.12
N LEU A 19 -9.50 4.84 4.49
CA LEU A 19 -9.40 4.93 3.02
C LEU A 19 -10.13 3.77 2.35
N ARG A 20 -10.73 4.11 1.22
CA ARG A 20 -11.26 3.18 0.22
C ARG A 20 -10.25 2.99 -0.91
N VAL A 21 -10.41 1.90 -1.68
CA VAL A 21 -9.52 1.54 -2.80
C VAL A 21 -9.30 2.70 -3.78
N ASP A 22 -10.36 3.42 -4.13
CA ASP A 22 -10.37 4.57 -5.05
C ASP A 22 -9.57 5.79 -4.55
N GLN A 23 -9.28 5.85 -3.24
CA GLN A 23 -8.61 6.98 -2.60
C GLN A 23 -7.12 6.74 -2.35
N VAL A 24 -6.67 5.48 -2.43
CA VAL A 24 -5.30 5.09 -2.04
C VAL A 24 -4.26 5.76 -2.93
N ALA A 25 -4.43 5.75 -4.26
CA ALA A 25 -3.45 6.35 -5.17
C ALA A 25 -3.22 7.83 -4.88
N ASN A 26 -4.30 8.59 -4.70
CA ASN A 26 -4.24 10.00 -4.33
C ASN A 26 -3.56 10.21 -2.97
N PHE A 27 -3.94 9.39 -1.97
CA PHE A 27 -3.30 9.45 -0.67
C PHE A 27 -1.78 9.22 -0.76
N LEU A 28 -1.32 8.17 -1.45
CA LEU A 28 0.10 7.85 -1.57
C LEU A 28 0.89 8.97 -2.26
N ALA A 29 0.33 9.56 -3.32
CA ALA A 29 0.94 10.68 -4.03
C ALA A 29 1.06 11.95 -3.16
N THR A 30 0.05 12.21 -2.31
CA THR A 30 0.08 13.34 -1.37
C THR A 30 0.96 13.08 -0.15
N ALA A 31 1.08 11.82 0.28
CA ALA A 31 1.83 11.43 1.45
C ALA A 31 3.34 11.46 1.20
N SER A 32 3.81 11.28 -0.03
CA SER A 32 5.24 11.45 -0.33
C SER A 32 5.48 11.78 -1.79
N ARG A 33 6.20 12.89 -2.03
CA ARG A 33 6.59 13.30 -3.39
C ARG A 33 7.47 12.26 -4.10
N SER A 34 8.21 11.46 -3.33
CA SER A 34 9.10 10.41 -3.86
C SER A 34 8.34 9.26 -4.54
N VAL A 35 7.06 9.08 -4.22
CA VAL A 35 6.19 8.04 -4.81
C VAL A 35 5.68 8.46 -6.20
N GLY A 36 5.65 9.76 -6.48
CA GLY A 36 5.18 10.32 -7.75
C GLY A 36 3.67 10.55 -7.82
N SER A 37 3.16 10.77 -9.04
CA SER A 37 1.75 11.11 -9.28
C SER A 37 0.81 9.92 -9.04
N ALA A 38 -0.42 10.19 -8.59
CA ALA A 38 -1.46 9.20 -8.41
C ALA A 38 -1.79 8.45 -9.72
N GLU A 39 -1.67 9.11 -10.87
CA GLU A 39 -1.89 8.52 -12.19
C GLU A 39 -0.87 7.42 -12.53
N ASN A 40 0.29 7.45 -11.88
CA ASN A 40 1.33 6.42 -12.03
C ASN A 40 1.03 5.18 -11.19
N ILE A 41 0.03 5.22 -10.31
CA ILE A 41 -0.25 4.17 -9.32
C ILE A 41 -1.53 3.43 -9.73
N LYS A 42 -1.41 2.12 -9.95
CA LYS A 42 -2.58 1.24 -10.08
C LYS A 42 -2.74 0.47 -8.77
N VAL A 43 -3.90 0.62 -8.14
CA VAL A 43 -4.27 -0.11 -6.91
C VAL A 43 -5.07 -1.34 -7.30
N HIS A 44 -4.61 -2.52 -6.88
CA HIS A 44 -5.25 -3.80 -7.18
C HIS A 44 -6.15 -4.29 -6.05
N SER A 45 -5.74 -4.04 -4.80
CA SER A 45 -6.51 -4.42 -3.62
C SER A 45 -6.18 -3.52 -2.43
N LEU A 46 -7.07 -3.55 -1.45
CA LEU A 46 -6.89 -2.89 -0.16
C LEU A 46 -7.60 -3.75 0.89
N ALA A 47 -6.85 -4.24 1.87
CA ALA A 47 -7.40 -5.10 2.92
C ALA A 47 -6.97 -4.63 4.30
N THR A 48 -7.84 -4.81 5.28
CA THR A 48 -7.52 -4.53 6.68
C THR A 48 -6.40 -5.47 7.14
N SER A 49 -5.36 -4.90 7.75
CA SER A 49 -4.26 -5.71 8.25
C SER A 49 -4.73 -6.52 9.46
N LEU A 50 -4.89 -7.84 9.30
CA LEU A 50 -5.31 -8.78 10.36
C LEU A 50 -4.20 -9.09 11.38
N GLY A 51 -3.26 -8.16 11.57
CA GLY A 51 -2.18 -8.31 12.53
C GLY A 51 -2.74 -8.33 13.96
N PHE A 52 -2.56 -9.44 14.66
CA PHE A 52 -2.97 -9.75 16.04
C PHE A 52 -2.41 -8.83 17.15
N THR A 53 -1.90 -7.63 16.82
CA THR A 53 -1.29 -6.76 17.82
C THR A 53 -2.02 -5.42 17.95
N SER A 54 -2.58 -5.26 19.15
CA SER A 54 -2.92 -4.01 19.81
C SER A 54 -4.34 -3.49 19.59
N PHE A 55 -5.18 -3.84 20.56
CA PHE A 55 -6.36 -3.11 21.04
C PHE A 55 -6.18 -1.57 21.24
N ILE A 56 -5.04 -0.98 20.88
CA ILE A 56 -4.68 0.44 21.15
C ILE A 56 -4.08 1.15 19.91
N ARG A 57 -3.68 0.45 18.85
CA ARG A 57 -3.08 1.11 17.66
C ARG A 57 -4.09 1.19 16.53
N ARG A 58 -4.47 2.43 16.17
CA ARG A 58 -5.33 2.78 15.01
C ARG A 58 -5.16 1.77 13.88
N ALA A 59 -6.26 1.07 13.55
CA ALA A 59 -6.29 0.07 12.49
C ALA A 59 -5.67 0.63 11.20
N THR A 60 -4.90 -0.20 10.50
CA THR A 60 -4.33 0.13 9.19
C THR A 60 -4.71 -0.92 8.16
N LYS A 61 -4.68 -0.51 6.91
CA LYS A 61 -4.86 -1.38 5.76
C LYS A 61 -3.52 -1.64 5.08
N THR A 62 -3.48 -2.71 4.29
CA THR A 62 -2.42 -3.02 3.35
C THR A 62 -3.00 -2.92 1.95
N ALA A 63 -2.39 -2.10 1.10
CA ALA A 63 -2.74 -2.01 -0.32
C ALA A 63 -1.79 -2.89 -1.14
N THR A 64 -2.27 -3.43 -2.26
CA THR A 64 -1.42 -3.99 -3.31
C THR A 64 -1.48 -3.07 -4.52
N ILE A 65 -0.32 -2.61 -4.99
CA ILE A 65 -0.22 -1.63 -6.08
C ILE A 65 0.83 -2.05 -7.12
N THR A 66 0.76 -1.46 -8.30
CA THR A 66 1.85 -1.46 -9.29
C THR A 66 2.05 -0.03 -9.78
N PHE A 67 3.29 0.33 -10.11
CA PHE A 67 3.58 1.60 -10.78
C PHE A 67 3.62 1.42 -12.30
N LYS A 68 3.06 2.35 -13.08
CA LYS A 68 3.22 2.34 -14.54
C LYS A 68 4.69 2.54 -14.92
N HIS A 69 5.37 3.42 -14.19
CA HIS A 69 6.82 3.65 -14.24
C HIS A 69 7.38 3.62 -12.82
N THR A 70 8.36 2.76 -12.56
CA THR A 70 9.00 2.61 -11.25
C THR A 70 9.59 3.94 -10.77
N PRO A 71 9.14 4.50 -9.64
CA PRO A 71 9.73 5.71 -9.04
C PRO A 71 11.22 5.51 -8.69
N PRO A 72 12.08 6.55 -8.79
CA PRO A 72 13.52 6.41 -8.54
C PRO A 72 13.89 5.84 -7.16
N ILE A 73 13.08 6.11 -6.13
CA ILE A 73 13.29 5.57 -4.78
C ILE A 73 13.18 4.03 -4.73
N PHE A 74 12.45 3.42 -5.68
CA PHE A 74 12.25 1.98 -5.77
C PHE A 74 13.10 1.34 -6.90
N ASP A 75 13.87 2.13 -7.64
CA ASP A 75 14.73 1.65 -8.73
C ASP A 75 16.12 1.23 -8.19
N ASN A 76 16.09 0.30 -7.24
CA ASN A 76 17.27 -0.27 -6.60
C ASN A 76 17.02 -1.73 -6.22
N ASP A 77 18.03 -2.40 -5.68
CA ASP A 77 18.00 -3.82 -5.27
C ASP A 77 17.38 -4.09 -3.91
N GLU A 78 16.82 -3.07 -3.26
CA GLU A 78 16.10 -3.29 -2.01
C GLU A 78 14.76 -4.01 -2.28
N GLU A 79 14.24 -4.64 -1.23
CA GLU A 79 12.98 -5.38 -1.28
C GLU A 79 11.92 -4.77 -0.35
N GLN A 80 12.32 -3.77 0.44
CA GLN A 80 11.48 -3.02 1.35
C GLN A 80 12.00 -1.58 1.51
N TRP A 81 11.07 -0.63 1.53
CA TRP A 81 11.33 0.79 1.72
C TRP A 81 10.41 1.36 2.79
N SER A 82 10.98 2.18 3.67
CA SER A 82 10.23 2.96 4.65
C SER A 82 10.17 4.40 4.17
N VAL A 83 9.02 4.83 3.69
CA VAL A 83 8.81 6.15 3.09
C VAL A 83 8.13 7.05 4.12
N PRO A 84 8.78 8.13 4.59
CA PRO A 84 8.14 9.10 5.47
C PRO A 84 6.89 9.70 4.83
N SER A 85 5.84 9.88 5.64
CA SER A 85 4.61 10.52 5.22
C SER A 85 4.64 12.01 5.57
N ASP A 86 4.54 12.87 4.57
CA ASP A 86 4.37 14.32 4.68
C ASP A 86 2.90 14.72 4.88
N HIS A 87 1.98 13.75 4.99
CA HIS A 87 0.55 14.00 5.11
C HIS A 87 0.17 14.44 6.55
N ASP A 88 -0.41 15.64 6.70
CA ASP A 88 -0.75 16.26 8.00
C ASP A 88 -1.46 15.34 9.01
N ARG A 89 -2.36 14.48 8.51
CA ARG A 89 -3.17 13.56 9.34
C ARG A 89 -2.60 12.16 9.47
N TRP A 90 -1.41 11.89 8.92
CA TRP A 90 -0.77 10.59 8.92
C TRP A 90 0.71 10.70 9.24
N ASN A 91 1.05 10.51 10.51
CA ASN A 91 2.40 10.62 11.04
C ASN A 91 3.19 9.30 11.04
N ARG A 92 2.76 8.31 10.26
CA ARG A 92 3.42 7.01 10.15
C ARG A 92 4.07 6.87 8.79
N ASN A 93 5.21 6.20 8.75
CA ASN A 93 5.86 5.86 7.49
C ASN A 93 5.00 4.86 6.71
N LEU A 94 4.97 5.02 5.40
CA LEU A 94 4.42 4.03 4.49
C LEU A 94 5.50 2.99 4.21
N ILE A 95 5.18 1.72 4.43
CA ILE A 95 6.13 0.63 4.20
C ILE A 95 5.77 0.00 2.87
N PHE A 96 6.66 0.12 1.91
CA PHE A 96 6.56 -0.55 0.61
C PHE A 96 7.40 -1.81 0.66
N ASP A 97 6.87 -2.95 0.25
CA ASP A 97 7.65 -4.19 0.12
C ASP A 97 7.18 -5.01 -1.09
N ILE A 98 8.10 -5.81 -1.65
CA ILE A 98 7.78 -6.75 -2.75
C ILE A 98 7.56 -8.18 -2.23
N HIS A 99 7.59 -8.37 -0.92
CA HIS A 99 7.48 -9.66 -0.27
C HIS A 99 6.03 -9.99 0.07
N PHE A 100 5.46 -10.96 -0.63
CA PHE A 100 4.20 -11.57 -0.25
C PHE A 100 4.39 -12.59 0.89
N ARG A 101 5.11 -12.21 1.96
CA ARG A 101 5.20 -13.03 3.18
C ARG A 101 3.92 -12.82 4.00
N GLY A 102 3.06 -13.83 4.03
CA GLY A 102 1.78 -13.86 4.77
C GLY A 102 0.52 -13.80 3.88
N PHE A 103 -0.62 -14.21 4.44
CA PHE A 103 -1.92 -14.12 3.79
C PHE A 103 -2.34 -12.65 3.65
N THR A 104 -2.31 -12.11 2.43
CA THR A 104 -2.98 -10.83 2.13
C THR A 104 -4.39 -11.18 1.71
N ALA A 105 -5.40 -10.89 2.54
CA ALA A 105 -6.79 -11.02 2.12
C ALA A 105 -6.99 -10.20 0.85
N LEU A 106 -7.55 -10.81 -0.20
CA LEU A 106 -7.70 -10.14 -1.49
C LEU A 106 -8.72 -9.00 -1.43
N ASN A 107 -9.68 -9.07 -0.50
CA ASN A 107 -10.69 -8.04 -0.23
C ASN A 107 -11.15 -8.13 1.24
N ASP A 108 -11.58 -7.00 1.82
CA ASP A 108 -12.37 -7.01 3.05
C ASP A 108 -13.76 -7.60 2.72
N VAL A 109 -14.05 -8.81 3.19
CA VAL A 109 -15.40 -9.41 3.04
C VAL A 109 -16.34 -8.70 4.03
N PRO A 110 -17.49 -8.16 3.59
CA PRO A 110 -18.51 -7.66 4.50
C PRO A 110 -18.92 -8.77 5.47
N ALA A 111 -19.02 -8.45 6.77
CA ALA A 111 -19.55 -9.39 7.76
C ALA A 111 -21.03 -9.66 7.45
N GLY A 112 -21.32 -10.70 6.66
CA GLY A 112 -22.70 -11.03 6.27
C GLY A 112 -22.85 -12.09 5.18
N GLU A 113 -21.84 -12.35 4.35
CA GLU A 113 -21.94 -13.35 3.28
C GLU A 113 -21.11 -14.59 3.59
N GLN A 114 -21.59 -15.38 4.55
CA GLN A 114 -21.28 -16.80 4.62
C GLN A 114 -22.57 -17.55 4.25
N GLN A 115 -22.84 -17.67 2.95
CA GLN A 115 -23.78 -18.69 2.49
C GLN A 115 -23.00 -20.01 2.48
N LEU A 116 -23.19 -20.79 3.54
CA LEU A 116 -22.81 -22.21 3.59
C LEU A 116 -23.74 -22.97 2.63
N GLU A 117 -23.18 -23.61 1.61
CA GLU A 117 -23.76 -24.80 0.98
C GLU A 117 -23.16 -26.05 1.63
#